data_AF-A0A078ARM4-F1
#
_entry.id   AF-A0A078ARM4-F1
#
_cell.length_a   1.000
_cell.length_b   1.000
_cell.length_c   1.000
_cell.angle_alpha   90.00
_cell.angle_beta   90.00
_cell.angle_gamma   90.00
#
_symmetry.space_group_name_H-M   'P 1'
#
loop_
_entity.id
_entity.type
_entity.pdbx_description
1 polymer ?
#
loop_
_entity_poly.entity_id
_entity_poly.type
_entity_poly.pdbx_seq_one_letter_code
_entity_poly.pdbx_strand_id
1 'polypeptide(L)'
;MYGQPFMFTFKGQKTFKTNIGAAATTLIVISVVSYLIFKLRIMFCMILFDQSIYQQNLTIKLRDFKLGFDLAFGGYSDLDPKYGSIIATHNVKQRFKNETTGLLEAKMVYEPLELVRCGLQHFNYEKKNESAYEDVANLLCIKEKKYLSLGGAWTTNRLEEIQIVMKPCENKTDSKTICASQSEILKYFSTVDFQVRFVNQYFDFNDIQDPIKKFIEDRYFIPVQTNQEPQLS
;
A
#
# COMPACT_ATOMS: atom_id res chain seq x y z
N MET A 1 36.32 -36.50 -36.58
CA MET A 1 35.58 -37.78 -36.48
C MET A 1 34.56 -37.64 -35.37
N TYR A 2 33.29 -37.44 -35.72
CA TYR A 2 32.19 -37.44 -34.74
C TYR A 2 31.74 -38.88 -34.52
N GLY A 3 31.74 -39.34 -33.27
CA GLY A 3 31.39 -40.72 -32.90
C GLY A 3 29.94 -41.03 -33.28
N GLN A 4 29.74 -42.10 -34.05
CA GLN A 4 28.40 -42.62 -34.34
C GLN A 4 27.80 -43.19 -33.05
N PRO A 5 26.53 -42.87 -32.72
CA PRO A 5 25.88 -43.45 -31.55
C PRO A 5 25.74 -44.97 -31.73
N PHE A 6 26.38 -45.73 -30.85
CA PHE A 6 26.20 -47.18 -30.80
C PHE A 6 24.82 -47.48 -30.20
N MET A 7 23.90 -48.02 -31.01
CA MET A 7 22.62 -48.51 -30.52
C MET A 7 22.75 -49.99 -30.12
N PHE A 8 22.55 -50.29 -28.84
CA PHE A 8 22.45 -51.66 -28.37
C PHE A 8 21.13 -52.28 -28.87
N THR A 9 21.21 -53.13 -29.89
CA THR A 9 20.10 -53.96 -30.35
C THR A 9 20.11 -55.30 -29.62
N PHE A 10 19.12 -55.54 -28.77
CA PHE A 10 18.95 -56.84 -28.12
C PHE A 10 18.00 -57.70 -28.97
N LYS A 11 18.48 -58.86 -29.44
CA LYS A 11 17.73 -59.79 -30.31
C LYS A 11 17.16 -59.15 -31.59
N GLY A 12 17.89 -58.22 -32.22
CA GLY A 12 17.53 -57.65 -33.53
C GLY A 12 16.32 -56.71 -33.54
N GLN A 13 15.72 -56.41 -32.38
CA GLN A 13 14.64 -55.43 -32.27
C GLN A 13 15.18 -54.11 -31.71
N LYS A 14 14.83 -53.01 -32.37
CA LYS A 14 15.31 -51.65 -32.02
C LYS A 14 14.69 -51.10 -30.73
N THR A 15 13.61 -51.70 -30.22
CA THR A 15 12.91 -51.29 -29.01
C THR A 15 12.53 -52.51 -28.19
N PHE A 16 12.87 -52.50 -26.89
CA PHE A 16 12.46 -53.55 -25.97
C PHE A 16 10.98 -53.35 -25.62
N LYS A 17 10.12 -54.29 -26.03
CA LYS A 17 8.72 -54.35 -25.55
C LYS A 17 8.70 -54.92 -24.12
N THR A 18 9.14 -54.14 -23.13
CA THR A 18 8.97 -54.53 -21.73
C THR A 18 7.62 -54.02 -21.21
N ASN A 19 6.74 -54.94 -20.85
CA ASN A 19 5.46 -54.60 -20.21
C ASN A 19 5.67 -53.78 -18.93
N ILE A 20 6.81 -53.98 -18.25
CA ILE A 20 7.21 -53.21 -17.06
C ILE A 20 7.50 -51.74 -17.41
N GLY A 21 8.19 -51.49 -18.53
CA GLY A 21 8.46 -50.13 -18.99
C GLY A 21 7.17 -49.39 -19.36
N ALA A 22 6.25 -50.09 -20.01
CA ALA A 22 4.92 -49.55 -20.34
C ALA A 22 4.08 -49.24 -19.09
N ALA A 23 4.15 -50.07 -18.04
CA ALA A 23 3.45 -49.82 -16.79
C ALA A 23 4.01 -48.58 -16.06
N ALA A 24 5.33 -48.43 -16.00
CA ALA A 24 5.98 -47.29 -15.36
C ALA A 24 5.66 -45.96 -16.09
N THR A 25 5.72 -45.93 -17.42
CA THR A 25 5.38 -44.73 -18.20
C THR A 25 3.90 -44.37 -18.07
N THR A 26 3.02 -45.37 -18.02
CA THR A 26 1.58 -45.14 -17.80
C THR A 26 1.31 -44.48 -16.44
N LEU A 27 1.98 -44.91 -15.38
CA LEU A 27 1.83 -44.34 -14.04
C LEU A 27 2.27 -42.87 -14.00
N ILE A 28 3.39 -42.55 -14.66
CA ILE A 28 3.87 -41.16 -14.78
C ILE A 28 2.89 -40.29 -15.58
N VAL A 29 2.33 -40.81 -16.69
CA VAL A 29 1.33 -40.06 -17.47
C VAL A 29 0.08 -39.80 -16.64
N ILE A 30 -0.39 -40.77 -15.85
CA ILE A 30 -1.54 -40.59 -14.95
C ILE A 30 -1.26 -39.53 -13.88
N SER A 31 -0.06 -39.51 -13.29
CA SER A 31 0.30 -38.49 -12.29
C SER A 31 0.34 -37.09 -12.89
N VAL A 32 0.92 -36.92 -14.07
CA VAL A 32 0.95 -35.63 -14.78
C VAL A 32 -0.46 -35.16 -15.16
N VAL A 33 -1.30 -36.06 -15.68
CA VAL A 33 -2.69 -35.75 -16.05
C VAL A 33 -3.52 -35.37 -14.83
N SER A 34 -3.38 -36.09 -13.71
CA SER A 34 -4.10 -35.75 -12.47
C SER A 34 -3.70 -34.38 -11.90
N TYR A 35 -2.41 -34.05 -11.93
CA TYR A 35 -1.94 -32.71 -11.54
C TYR A 35 -2.48 -31.62 -12.48
N LEU A 36 -2.53 -31.87 -13.79
CA LEU A 36 -3.08 -30.93 -14.76
C LEU A 36 -4.58 -30.71 -14.56
N ILE A 37 -5.36 -31.76 -14.31
CA ILE A 37 -6.79 -31.65 -13.97
C ILE A 37 -6.99 -30.85 -12.68
N PHE A 38 -6.16 -31.09 -11.65
CA PHE A 38 -6.20 -30.34 -10.40
C PHE A 38 -5.93 -28.84 -10.63
N LYS A 39 -4.88 -28.51 -11.39
CA LYS A 39 -4.55 -27.12 -11.74
C LYS A 39 -5.63 -26.46 -12.59
N LEU A 40 -6.20 -27.16 -13.57
CA LEU A 40 -7.32 -26.65 -14.35
C LEU A 40 -8.55 -26.40 -13.47
N ARG A 41 -8.86 -27.30 -12.52
CA ARG A 41 -9.95 -27.07 -11.56
C ARG A 41 -9.73 -25.82 -10.74
N ILE A 42 -8.52 -25.59 -10.22
CA ILE A 42 -8.20 -24.35 -9.49
C ILE A 42 -8.37 -23.14 -10.39
N MET A 43 -7.84 -23.19 -11.61
CA MET A 43 -7.92 -22.08 -12.57
C MET A 43 -9.38 -21.75 -12.95
N PHE A 44 -10.20 -22.76 -13.27
CA PHE A 44 -11.61 -22.55 -13.58
C PHE A 44 -12.42 -22.10 -12.35
N CYS A 45 -12.10 -22.60 -11.16
CA CYS A 45 -12.73 -22.13 -9.92
C CYS A 45 -12.41 -20.65 -9.67
N MET A 46 -11.15 -20.25 -9.89
CA MET A 46 -10.71 -18.87 -9.75
C MET A 46 -11.37 -17.94 -10.79
N ILE A 47 -11.49 -18.38 -12.04
CA ILE A 47 -12.18 -17.61 -13.11
C ILE A 47 -13.68 -17.44 -12.82
N LEU A 48 -14.35 -18.49 -12.32
CA LEU A 48 -15.76 -18.42 -11.93
C LEU A 48 -15.98 -17.49 -10.73
N PHE A 49 -15.04 -17.51 -9.77
CA PHE A 49 -15.06 -16.57 -8.64
C PHE A 49 -14.88 -15.12 -9.11
N ASP A 50 -13.93 -14.85 -10.02
CA ASP A 50 -13.73 -13.52 -10.60
C ASP A 50 -15.01 -13.01 -11.25
N GLN A 51 -15.67 -13.81 -12.10
CA GLN A 51 -16.90 -13.36 -12.76
C GLN A 51 -18.07 -13.11 -11.79
N SER A 52 -18.20 -13.89 -10.72
CA SER A 52 -19.25 -13.67 -9.72
C SER A 52 -19.05 -12.39 -8.88
N ILE A 53 -17.80 -11.94 -8.71
CA ILE A 53 -17.45 -10.69 -8.00
C ILE A 53 -17.58 -9.47 -8.93
N TYR A 54 -17.31 -9.62 -10.24
CA TYR A 54 -17.40 -8.50 -11.20
C TYR A 54 -18.80 -8.25 -11.79
N GLN A 55 -19.74 -9.21 -11.73
CA GLN A 55 -21.08 -9.07 -12.36
C GLN A 55 -22.26 -8.79 -11.40
N GLN A 56 -22.05 -8.68 -10.10
CA GLN A 56 -23.03 -7.96 -9.28
C GLN A 56 -22.84 -6.46 -9.55
N ASN A 57 -23.74 -5.90 -10.36
CA ASN A 57 -24.00 -4.46 -10.53
C ASN A 57 -23.24 -3.59 -9.52
N LEU A 58 -22.02 -3.18 -9.88
CA LEU A 58 -21.16 -2.29 -9.09
C LEU A 58 -21.68 -0.84 -9.21
N THR A 59 -22.98 -0.67 -8.94
CA THR A 59 -23.53 0.53 -8.32
C THR A 59 -23.52 0.35 -6.80
N ILE A 60 -22.56 -0.39 -6.27
CA ILE A 60 -22.05 -0.10 -4.94
C ILE A 60 -21.50 1.32 -5.07
N LYS A 61 -22.28 2.30 -4.59
CA LYS A 61 -21.73 3.57 -4.17
C LYS A 61 -20.62 3.20 -3.18
N LEU A 62 -19.38 3.07 -3.65
CA LEU A 62 -18.12 3.07 -2.88
C LEU A 62 -17.94 4.46 -2.28
N ARG A 63 -18.97 4.89 -1.55
CA ARG A 63 -19.13 6.13 -0.83
C ARG A 63 -19.41 5.87 0.63
N ASP A 64 -19.49 4.60 1.03
CA ASP A 64 -19.46 4.21 2.41
C ASP A 64 -18.00 4.11 2.83
N PHE A 65 -17.55 5.10 3.59
CA PHE A 65 -16.31 5.16 4.36
C PHE A 65 -16.06 3.92 5.28
N LYS A 66 -16.93 2.89 5.25
CA LYS A 66 -16.82 1.65 6.00
C LYS A 66 -15.64 0.78 5.60
N LEU A 67 -15.18 0.87 4.35
CA LEU A 67 -13.94 0.23 3.87
C LEU A 67 -12.71 1.11 4.11
N GLY A 68 -12.85 2.23 4.84
CA GLY A 68 -11.92 3.36 4.80
C GLY A 68 -10.50 3.06 5.26
N PHE A 69 -9.55 3.42 4.39
CA PHE A 69 -8.18 3.72 4.76
C PHE A 69 -8.17 4.84 5.81
N ASP A 70 -7.44 4.65 6.90
CA ASP A 70 -7.16 5.70 7.87
C ASP A 70 -5.67 5.72 8.19
N LEU A 71 -5.17 6.91 8.52
CA LEU A 71 -3.75 7.21 8.61
C LEU A 71 -3.48 8.01 9.88
N ALA A 72 -2.46 7.59 10.61
CA ALA A 72 -1.94 8.23 11.80
C ALA A 72 -0.42 8.39 11.66
N PHE A 73 0.13 9.50 12.12
CA PHE A 73 1.56 9.79 11.99
C PHE A 73 2.07 10.68 13.11
N GLY A 74 3.36 10.58 13.40
CA GLY A 74 4.01 11.38 14.43
C GLY A 74 5.27 10.72 14.96
N GLY A 75 5.81 11.25 16.05
CA GLY A 75 6.87 10.61 16.82
C GLY A 75 6.32 9.84 18.02
N TYR A 76 7.19 9.14 18.74
CA TYR A 76 6.86 8.50 20.03
C TYR A 76 6.42 9.53 21.08
N SER A 77 7.06 10.70 21.05
CA SER A 77 6.71 11.86 21.87
C SER A 77 6.25 13.01 21.01
N ASP A 78 5.56 13.94 21.66
CA ASP A 78 5.16 15.20 21.05
C ASP A 78 6.37 15.97 20.55
N LEU A 79 6.28 16.46 19.31
CA LEU A 79 7.31 17.30 18.74
C LEU A 79 7.28 18.64 19.48
N ASP A 80 8.40 19.02 20.11
CA ASP A 80 8.48 20.32 20.78
C ASP A 80 8.44 21.43 19.72
N PRO A 81 7.47 22.37 19.79
CA PRO A 81 7.32 23.47 18.85
C PRO A 81 8.59 24.31 18.66
N LYS A 82 9.51 24.29 19.63
CA LYS A 82 10.81 24.95 19.56
C LYS A 82 11.71 24.40 18.44
N TYR A 83 11.56 23.12 18.10
CA TYR A 83 12.35 22.47 17.06
C TYR A 83 11.60 22.36 15.73
N GLY A 84 10.28 22.17 15.76
CA GLY A 84 9.47 22.18 14.55
C GLY A 84 8.02 21.77 14.75
N SER A 85 7.34 21.52 13.64
CA SER A 85 5.93 21.13 13.61
C SER A 85 5.65 20.14 12.48
N ILE A 86 4.66 19.27 12.67
CA ILE A 86 4.16 18.41 11.60
C ILE A 86 3.02 19.14 10.88
N ILE A 87 3.06 19.14 9.55
CA ILE A 87 2.04 19.73 8.69
C ILE A 87 1.58 18.64 7.71
N ALA A 88 0.28 18.58 7.45
CA ALA A 88 -0.27 17.76 6.39
C ALA A 88 -1.06 18.64 5.41
N THR A 89 -0.92 18.34 4.12
CA THR A 89 -1.57 19.06 3.04
C THR A 89 -2.21 18.04 2.10
N HIS A 90 -3.45 18.27 1.70
CA HIS A 90 -4.08 17.54 0.63
C HIS A 90 -3.77 18.21 -0.69
N ASN A 91 -3.12 17.47 -1.59
CA ASN A 91 -2.69 17.95 -2.88
C ASN A 91 -3.57 17.34 -3.95
N VAL A 92 -4.20 18.20 -4.76
CA VAL A 92 -5.02 17.79 -5.89
C VAL A 92 -4.40 18.31 -7.18
N LYS A 93 -3.94 17.38 -8.01
CA LYS A 93 -3.49 17.66 -9.38
C LYS A 93 -4.66 17.44 -10.33
N GLN A 94 -4.96 18.43 -11.15
CA GLN A 94 -5.91 18.30 -12.25
C GLN A 94 -5.26 18.69 -13.57
N ARG A 95 -5.36 17.81 -14.56
CA ARG A 95 -4.97 18.11 -15.93
C ARG A 95 -6.21 18.52 -16.73
N PHE A 96 -6.11 19.64 -17.42
CA PHE A 96 -7.16 20.13 -18.30
C PHE A 96 -6.52 20.61 -19.60
N LYS A 97 -7.32 20.57 -20.67
CA LYS A 97 -6.90 21.10 -21.97
C LYS A 97 -7.24 22.58 -21.97
N ASN A 98 -6.23 23.43 -22.12
CA ASN A 98 -6.45 24.85 -22.25
C ASN A 98 -7.10 25.14 -23.63
N GLU A 99 -8.26 25.79 -23.63
CA GLU A 99 -9.04 26.05 -24.85
C GLU A 99 -8.34 27.02 -25.81
N THR A 100 -7.49 27.91 -25.28
CA THR A 100 -6.80 28.94 -26.07
C THR A 100 -5.52 28.41 -26.72
N THR A 101 -4.74 27.59 -26.01
CA THR A 101 -3.46 27.07 -26.49
C THR A 101 -3.57 25.67 -27.10
N GLY A 102 -4.66 24.94 -26.79
CA GLY A 102 -4.85 23.55 -27.17
C GLY A 102 -3.93 22.57 -26.43
N LEU A 103 -3.07 23.05 -25.53
CA LEU A 103 -2.11 22.26 -24.77
C LEU A 103 -2.73 21.71 -23.48
N LEU A 104 -2.17 20.60 -22.99
CA LEU A 104 -2.53 20.05 -21.69
C LEU A 104 -1.75 20.78 -20.59
N GLU A 105 -2.48 21.42 -19.70
CA GLU A 105 -1.93 22.10 -18.53
C GLU A 105 -2.30 21.33 -17.26
N ALA A 106 -1.50 21.48 -16.21
CA ALA A 106 -1.75 20.90 -14.91
C ALA A 106 -1.88 22.01 -13.87
N LYS A 107 -2.92 21.94 -13.04
CA LYS A 107 -3.10 22.79 -11.86
C LYS A 107 -2.98 21.94 -10.61
N MET A 108 -2.13 22.38 -9.70
CA MET A 108 -1.99 21.82 -8.36
C MET A 108 -2.75 22.71 -7.38
N VAL A 109 -3.58 22.11 -6.53
CA VAL A 109 -4.28 22.79 -5.43
C VAL A 109 -3.80 22.17 -4.14
N TYR A 110 -3.40 23.03 -3.20
CA TYR A 110 -2.87 22.66 -1.90
C TYR A 110 -3.84 23.09 -0.81
N GLU A 111 -4.37 22.15 -0.04
CA GLU A 111 -5.30 22.44 1.05
C GLU A 111 -4.72 21.95 2.38
N PRO A 112 -4.44 22.85 3.34
CA PRO A 112 -3.89 22.47 4.62
C PRO A 112 -4.91 21.67 5.42
N LEU A 113 -4.47 20.57 6.03
CA LEU A 113 -5.32 19.68 6.80
C LEU A 113 -5.19 19.96 8.30
N GLU A 114 -6.34 19.99 8.99
CA GLU A 114 -6.36 20.08 10.44
C GLU A 114 -5.97 18.74 11.07
N LEU A 115 -4.94 18.76 11.90
CA LEU A 115 -4.43 17.60 12.62
C LEU A 115 -4.91 17.59 14.06
N VAL A 116 -5.38 16.44 14.52
CA VAL A 116 -5.85 16.20 15.89
C VAL A 116 -5.23 14.92 16.41
N ARG A 117 -5.21 14.74 17.74
CA ARG A 117 -4.84 13.44 18.30
C ARG A 117 -5.82 12.37 17.83
N CYS A 118 -5.31 11.21 17.44
CA CYS A 118 -6.14 10.10 17.01
C CYS A 118 -7.11 9.68 18.13
N GLY A 119 -6.60 9.50 19.36
CA GLY A 119 -7.39 9.05 20.50
C GLY A 119 -8.22 7.81 20.18
N LEU A 120 -9.42 7.71 20.75
CA LEU A 120 -10.37 6.63 20.43
C LEU A 120 -11.33 6.99 19.29
N GLN A 121 -11.39 8.24 18.83
CA GLN A 121 -12.48 8.71 17.96
C GLN A 121 -12.03 9.03 16.53
N HIS A 122 -10.77 9.43 16.35
CA HIS A 122 -10.27 9.94 15.07
C HIS A 122 -9.44 8.91 14.29
N PHE A 123 -9.38 7.65 14.72
CA PHE A 123 -8.79 6.55 13.95
C PHE A 123 -9.80 5.41 13.76
N ASN A 124 -10.13 5.12 12.50
CA ASN A 124 -11.15 4.16 12.09
C ASN A 124 -10.63 2.72 12.15
N TYR A 125 -10.48 2.20 13.36
CA TYR A 125 -10.10 0.82 13.62
C TYR A 125 -11.06 0.17 14.61
N GLU A 126 -11.54 -1.04 14.30
CA GLU A 126 -12.57 -1.72 15.09
C GLU A 126 -12.01 -2.32 16.38
N LYS A 127 -10.80 -2.88 16.32
CA LYS A 127 -10.17 -3.61 17.44
C LYS A 127 -9.32 -2.70 18.32
N LYS A 128 -9.93 -1.66 18.90
CA LYS A 128 -9.23 -0.65 19.72
C LYS A 128 -8.61 -1.20 21.02
N ASN A 129 -8.93 -2.44 21.39
CA ASN A 129 -8.40 -3.11 22.58
C ASN A 129 -7.07 -3.84 22.33
N GLU A 130 -6.58 -3.85 21.08
CA GLU A 130 -5.28 -4.45 20.76
C GLU A 130 -4.14 -3.52 21.16
N SER A 131 -3.01 -4.08 21.61
CA SER A 131 -1.82 -3.31 22.02
C SER A 131 -1.30 -2.40 20.91
N ALA A 132 -1.44 -2.81 19.64
CA ALA A 132 -1.05 -2.00 18.48
C ALA A 132 -1.83 -0.67 18.38
N TYR A 133 -3.03 -0.58 18.97
CA TYR A 133 -3.82 0.64 18.97
C TYR A 133 -3.30 1.68 19.98
N GLU A 134 -2.69 1.24 21.08
CA GLU A 134 -2.17 2.13 22.12
C GLU A 134 -1.12 3.10 21.55
N ASP A 135 -0.26 2.61 20.66
CA ASP A 135 0.72 3.40 19.93
C ASP A 135 0.06 4.42 18.98
N VAL A 136 -1.08 4.07 18.39
CA VAL A 136 -1.80 4.92 17.44
C VAL A 136 -2.58 6.03 18.14
N ALA A 137 -3.13 5.77 19.32
CA ALA A 137 -3.95 6.72 20.06
C ALA A 137 -3.22 8.05 20.31
N ASN A 138 -1.91 7.98 20.52
CA ASN A 138 -1.05 9.14 20.77
C ASN A 138 -0.59 9.86 19.49
N LEU A 139 -0.77 9.29 18.30
CA LEU A 139 -0.36 9.93 17.05
C LEU A 139 -1.33 11.02 16.59
N LEU A 140 -0.92 11.75 15.54
CA LEU A 140 -1.76 12.72 14.86
C LEU A 140 -2.55 12.05 13.74
N CYS A 141 -3.83 12.39 13.67
CA CYS A 141 -4.78 11.96 12.65
C CYS A 141 -5.36 13.18 11.94
N ILE A 142 -5.75 13.00 10.69
CA ILE A 142 -6.49 14.02 9.95
C ILE A 142 -7.92 14.05 10.48
N LYS A 143 -8.37 15.23 10.92
CA LYS A 143 -9.69 15.43 11.53
C LYS A 143 -10.82 15.13 10.56
N GLU A 144 -10.74 15.68 9.36
CA GLU A 144 -11.76 15.54 8.32
C GLU A 144 -11.45 14.37 7.39
N LYS A 145 -12.19 13.26 7.54
CA LYS A 145 -11.95 12.01 6.79
C LYS A 145 -12.25 12.11 5.29
N LYS A 146 -12.96 13.15 4.84
CA LYS A 146 -13.24 13.38 3.41
C LYS A 146 -11.97 13.49 2.56
N TYR A 147 -10.86 13.94 3.16
CA TYR A 147 -9.57 14.10 2.48
C TYR A 147 -8.78 12.79 2.35
N LEU A 148 -9.22 11.69 2.99
CA LEU A 148 -8.56 10.38 2.89
C LEU A 148 -8.98 9.58 1.63
N SER A 149 -9.83 10.15 0.79
CA SER A 149 -10.21 9.59 -0.51
C SER A 149 -9.11 9.87 -1.53
N LEU A 150 -8.01 9.14 -1.43
CA LEU A 150 -6.85 9.27 -2.31
C LEU A 150 -7.02 8.45 -3.59
N GLY A 151 -6.29 8.82 -4.64
CA GLY A 151 -6.29 8.04 -5.87
C GLY A 151 -5.68 8.74 -7.07
N GLY A 152 -5.64 8.00 -8.18
CA GLY A 152 -5.02 8.43 -9.41
C GLY A 152 -3.52 8.14 -9.47
N ALA A 153 -2.94 8.34 -10.63
CA ALA A 153 -1.50 8.25 -10.86
C ALA A 153 -0.98 9.54 -11.49
N TRP A 154 0.33 9.79 -11.43
CA TRP A 154 0.94 11.03 -11.92
C TRP A 154 0.58 11.38 -13.38
N THR A 155 0.36 10.35 -14.21
CA THR A 155 0.02 10.46 -15.63
C THR A 155 -1.47 10.65 -15.91
N THR A 156 -2.34 10.46 -14.91
CA THR A 156 -3.79 10.56 -15.07
C THR A 156 -4.29 12.00 -15.01
N ASN A 157 -5.55 12.22 -15.37
CA ASN A 157 -6.14 13.56 -15.36
C ASN A 157 -6.36 14.12 -13.95
N ARG A 158 -6.44 13.26 -12.94
CA ARG A 158 -6.61 13.66 -11.55
C ARG A 158 -5.76 12.78 -10.63
N LEU A 159 -4.91 13.40 -9.83
CA LEU A 159 -4.15 12.75 -8.76
C LEU A 159 -4.48 13.46 -7.45
N GLU A 160 -4.81 12.68 -6.42
CA GLU A 160 -5.09 13.13 -5.06
C GLU A 160 -4.14 12.40 -4.12
N GLU A 161 -3.34 13.18 -3.39
CA GLU A 161 -2.35 12.69 -2.44
C GLU A 161 -2.37 13.52 -1.16
N ILE A 162 -1.91 12.92 -0.07
CA ILE A 162 -1.65 13.64 1.18
C ILE A 162 -0.15 13.74 1.35
N GLN A 163 0.33 14.97 1.46
CA GLN A 163 1.72 15.26 1.76
C GLN A 163 1.85 15.55 3.25
N ILE A 164 2.66 14.76 3.94
CA ILE A 164 2.99 14.95 5.36
C ILE A 164 4.44 15.40 5.45
N VAL A 165 4.67 16.54 6.10
CA VAL A 165 5.99 17.16 6.20
C VAL A 165 6.27 17.54 7.65
N MET A 166 7.45 17.18 8.13
CA MET A 166 8.01 17.80 9.33
C MET A 166 8.72 19.08 8.93
N LYS A 167 8.16 20.21 9.35
CA LYS A 167 8.72 21.53 9.07
C LYS A 167 9.58 21.97 10.27
N PRO A 168 10.84 22.38 10.08
CA PRO A 168 11.65 22.96 11.14
C PRO A 168 11.07 24.28 11.62
N CYS A 169 11.33 24.62 12.88
CA CYS A 169 10.88 25.88 13.47
C CYS A 169 11.57 27.07 12.77
N GLU A 170 10.78 28.07 12.37
CA GLU A 170 11.26 29.32 11.78
C GLU A 170 10.81 30.49 12.66
N ASN A 171 11.74 31.33 13.10
CA ASN A 171 11.40 32.54 13.84
C ASN A 171 10.67 33.50 12.89
N LYS A 172 9.38 33.69 13.10
CA LYS A 172 8.58 34.69 12.41
C LYS A 172 8.26 35.83 13.37
N THR A 173 8.10 37.03 12.83
CA THR A 173 7.81 38.25 13.62
C THR A 173 6.58 38.11 14.51
N ASP A 174 5.64 37.22 14.15
CA ASP A 174 4.37 36.98 14.87
C ASP A 174 4.34 35.65 15.68
N SER A 175 5.43 34.88 15.74
CA SER A 175 5.43 33.60 16.46
C SER A 175 5.73 33.78 17.94
N LYS A 176 4.86 33.26 18.83
CA LYS A 176 5.12 33.19 20.29
C LYS A 176 6.29 32.27 20.67
N THR A 177 6.62 31.32 19.81
CA THR A 177 7.66 30.33 20.06
C THR A 177 9.01 30.84 19.55
N ILE A 178 10.02 30.83 20.42
CA ILE A 178 11.41 31.12 20.06
C ILE A 178 12.05 29.81 19.61
N CYS A 179 12.45 29.72 18.34
CA CYS A 179 13.06 28.53 17.77
C CYS A 179 14.47 28.27 18.33
N ALA A 180 14.85 26.99 18.42
CA ALA A 180 16.22 26.60 18.73
C ALA A 180 17.21 27.01 17.63
N SER A 181 18.52 26.91 17.92
CA SER A 181 19.54 27.08 16.89
C SER A 181 19.46 25.98 15.83
N GLN A 182 19.87 26.27 14.59
CA GLN A 182 19.81 25.30 13.49
C GLN A 182 20.52 23.99 13.81
N SER A 183 21.66 24.04 14.50
CA SER A 183 22.41 22.85 14.91
C SER A 183 21.65 21.99 15.92
N GLU A 184 20.95 22.62 16.87
CA GLU A 184 20.08 21.92 17.83
C GLU A 184 18.86 21.32 17.14
N ILE A 185 18.26 22.03 16.18
CA ILE A 185 17.13 21.53 15.38
C ILE A 185 17.54 20.28 14.60
N LEU A 186 18.68 20.33 13.89
CA LEU A 186 19.20 19.19 13.14
C LEU A 186 19.52 18.00 14.05
N LYS A 187 20.15 18.27 15.20
CA LYS A 187 20.44 17.23 16.19
C LYS A 187 19.14 16.61 16.73
N TYR A 188 18.14 17.42 17.03
CA TYR A 188 16.84 16.93 17.47
C TYR A 188 16.18 16.04 16.41
N PHE A 189 16.06 16.50 15.16
CA PHE A 189 15.46 15.68 14.09
C PHE A 189 16.24 14.41 13.76
N SER A 190 17.56 14.38 13.97
CA SER A 190 18.34 13.14 13.84
C SER A 190 18.03 12.08 14.92
N THR A 191 17.39 12.48 16.02
CA THR A 191 16.96 11.60 17.11
C THR A 191 15.47 11.28 17.08
N VAL A 192 14.70 11.97 16.25
CA VAL A 192 13.26 11.78 16.15
C VAL A 192 12.97 10.63 15.18
N ASP A 193 12.36 9.59 15.73
CA ASP A 193 11.79 8.50 14.95
C ASP A 193 10.37 8.88 14.50
N PHE A 194 10.21 9.13 13.20
CA PHE A 194 8.91 9.43 12.61
C PHE A 194 8.23 8.15 12.11
N GLN A 195 7.07 7.86 12.67
CA GLN A 195 6.29 6.68 12.34
C GLN A 195 5.00 7.06 11.62
N VAL A 196 4.63 6.22 10.67
CA VAL A 196 3.36 6.28 9.96
C VAL A 196 2.65 4.96 10.16
N ARG A 197 1.43 5.02 10.68
CA ARG A 197 0.55 3.88 10.94
C ARG A 197 -0.70 4.04 10.10
N PHE A 198 -1.11 3.00 9.40
CA PHE A 198 -2.34 3.05 8.62
C PHE A 198 -3.14 1.76 8.72
N VAL A 199 -4.44 1.88 8.53
CA VAL A 199 -5.33 0.73 8.48
C VAL A 199 -5.18 0.07 7.11
N ASN A 200 -4.71 -1.16 7.13
CA ASN A 200 -4.65 -2.02 5.95
C ASN A 200 -5.67 -3.17 6.08
N GLN A 201 -5.92 -3.86 4.98
CA GLN A 201 -6.94 -4.89 4.88
C GLN A 201 -6.36 -6.16 4.29
N TYR A 202 -6.83 -7.31 4.78
CA TYR A 202 -6.56 -8.61 4.19
C TYR A 202 -7.83 -9.43 4.08
N PHE A 203 -7.82 -10.42 3.19
CA PHE A 203 -8.94 -11.32 2.99
C PHE A 203 -8.72 -12.61 3.81
N ASP A 204 -9.63 -12.92 4.73
CA ASP A 204 -9.67 -14.18 5.47
C ASP A 204 -10.63 -15.15 4.78
N PHE A 205 -10.06 -16.12 4.06
CA PHE A 205 -10.84 -17.12 3.33
C PHE A 205 -11.61 -18.09 4.24
N ASN A 206 -11.34 -18.11 5.54
CA ASN A 206 -12.05 -18.96 6.49
C ASN A 206 -13.33 -18.32 7.04
N ASP A 207 -13.45 -16.98 6.99
CA ASP A 207 -14.61 -16.24 7.46
C ASP A 207 -15.47 -15.81 6.25
N ILE A 208 -16.44 -16.65 5.89
CA ILE A 208 -17.33 -16.40 4.75
C ILE A 208 -18.30 -15.23 5.03
N GLN A 209 -18.58 -14.92 6.30
CA GLN A 209 -19.54 -13.88 6.68
C GLN A 209 -18.92 -12.49 6.65
N ASP A 210 -17.68 -12.38 7.12
CA ASP A 210 -16.93 -11.13 7.12
C ASP A 210 -15.48 -11.38 6.65
N PRO A 211 -15.25 -11.56 5.34
CA PRO A 211 -13.95 -11.96 4.85
C PRO A 211 -12.92 -10.83 4.83
N ILE A 212 -13.32 -9.56 4.94
CA ILE A 212 -12.38 -8.43 4.89
C ILE A 212 -12.00 -8.03 6.31
N LYS A 213 -10.80 -8.42 6.72
CA LYS A 213 -10.27 -8.08 8.04
C LYS A 213 -9.34 -6.88 7.96
N LYS A 214 -9.44 -5.99 8.94
CA LYS A 214 -8.59 -4.81 9.09
C LYS A 214 -7.46 -5.11 10.08
N PHE A 215 -6.29 -4.53 9.84
CA PHE A 215 -5.17 -4.51 10.76
C PHE A 215 -4.42 -3.18 10.65
N ILE A 216 -3.63 -2.85 11.66
CA ILE A 216 -2.76 -1.67 11.65
C ILE A 216 -1.42 -2.12 11.05
N GLU A 217 -1.00 -1.49 9.95
CA GLU A 217 0.35 -1.69 9.42
C GLU A 217 1.33 -0.83 10.21
N ASP A 218 2.29 -1.49 10.84
CA ASP A 218 3.25 -0.92 11.78
C ASP A 218 4.71 -1.11 11.33
N ARG A 219 4.94 -1.68 10.13
CA ARG A 219 6.30 -1.90 9.62
C ARG A 219 6.83 -0.75 8.77
N TYR A 220 6.03 0.28 8.51
CA TYR A 220 6.44 1.40 7.67
C TYR A 220 7.15 2.49 8.49
N PHE A 221 8.47 2.49 8.43
CA PHE A 221 9.33 3.49 9.04
C PHE A 221 9.92 4.41 7.97
N ILE A 222 9.80 5.73 8.16
CA ILE A 222 10.35 6.72 7.25
C ILE A 222 11.48 7.46 7.98
N PRO A 223 12.76 7.24 7.62
CA PRO A 223 13.86 7.96 8.23
C PRO A 223 13.76 9.45 7.89
N VAL A 224 13.94 10.30 8.89
CA VAL A 224 13.93 11.76 8.71
C VAL A 224 15.18 12.18 7.95
N GLN A 225 15.01 12.69 6.74
CA GLN A 225 16.11 13.25 5.97
C GLN A 225 16.12 14.78 6.14
N THR A 226 17.16 15.31 6.77
CA THR A 226 17.26 16.74 7.09
C THR A 226 17.73 17.61 5.91
N ASN A 227 18.21 17.00 4.82
CA ASN A 227 18.90 17.69 3.73
C ASN A 227 18.19 17.57 2.37
N GLN A 228 16.90 17.24 2.34
CA GLN A 228 16.16 17.29 1.08
C GLN A 228 15.75 18.74 0.79
N GLU A 229 16.29 19.31 -0.29
CA GLU A 229 15.71 20.51 -0.88
C GLU A 229 14.24 20.20 -1.21
N PRO A 230 13.29 21.10 -0.88
CA PRO A 230 11.92 20.91 -1.30
C PRO A 230 11.93 20.78 -2.82
N GLN A 231 11.47 19.63 -3.32
CA GLN A 231 11.20 19.48 -4.75
C GLN A 231 10.01 20.40 -5.07
N LEU A 232 10.29 21.67 -5.33
CA LEU A 232 9.38 22.55 -6.04
C LEU A 232 9.28 21.99 -7.46
N SER A 233 8.17 21.31 -7.74
CA SER A 233 7.67 21.08 -9.09
C SER A 233 6.53 22.04 -9.40
#